data_AF-A0A4P5UVT1-F1
#
_entry.id   AF-A0A4P5UVT1-F1
#
_cell.length_a   1.000
_cell.length_b   1.000
_cell.length_c   1.000
_cell.angle_alpha   90.00
_cell.angle_beta   90.00
_cell.angle_gamma   90.00
#
_symmetry.space_group_name_H-M   'P 1'
#
loop_
_entity.id
_entity.type
_entity.pdbx_description
1 polymer ?
#
loop_
_entity_poly.entity_id
_entity_poly.type
_entity_poly.pdbx_seq_one_letter_code
_entity_poly.pdbx_strand_id
1 'polypeptide(L)'
;MQIREYFYHINCRGDVLHDSCIIDDPIFLNHFYKNMQLNSTNRYMDYRYLSIYGNEYLFIKPEDTPIVFKYLAHHQLFYTQDLSIEFYPKDLRFNDDGILYHKAHIGLYGRIHPQLIMQFSDNIIPWGPYYQYYSDKTHAYNVILPLHLPDHNVIMHPKLDNNCFGCGIGNSQGLRLTFIFHSLLNSAESWYIPTEREMGALGIMHGGFVSLLLDEVMGKVLSGLGIKAPTAQLQVRFKKPTFLHKPIHIVGELLDISGRKYTLKSKIVDQDGDITAEAEALFIKIRDKI
;
A
#
# COMPACT_ATOMS: atom_id res chain seq x y z
N MET A 1 46.91 -12.89 -6.61
CA MET A 1 46.45 -11.91 -7.64
C MET A 1 46.02 -10.66 -6.93
N GLN A 2 46.40 -9.48 -7.44
CA GLN A 2 45.99 -8.20 -6.88
C GLN A 2 44.51 -7.95 -7.23
N ILE A 3 43.70 -7.61 -6.24
CA ILE A 3 42.30 -7.21 -6.45
C ILE A 3 42.31 -5.82 -7.06
N ARG A 4 41.54 -5.64 -8.14
CA ARG A 4 41.31 -4.32 -8.76
C ARG A 4 40.01 -3.74 -8.25
N GLU A 5 39.99 -2.45 -7.99
CA GLU A 5 38.87 -1.77 -7.34
C GLU A 5 38.37 -0.65 -8.25
N TYR A 6 37.06 -0.64 -8.46
CA TYR A 6 36.38 0.32 -9.32
C TYR A 6 35.17 0.89 -8.60
N PHE A 7 34.83 2.14 -8.90
CA PHE A 7 33.75 2.87 -8.24
C PHE A 7 32.68 3.25 -9.26
N TYR A 8 31.45 2.88 -8.95
CA TYR A 8 30.29 3.07 -9.80
C TYR A 8 29.19 3.83 -9.08
N HIS A 9 28.47 4.62 -9.84
CA HIS A 9 27.27 5.33 -9.40
C HIS A 9 26.05 4.86 -10.20
N ILE A 10 24.88 4.85 -9.57
CA ILE A 10 23.62 4.59 -10.26
C ILE A 10 22.75 5.83 -10.08
N ASN A 11 22.43 6.52 -11.17
CA ASN A 11 21.59 7.73 -11.09
C ASN A 11 20.10 7.38 -10.95
N CYS A 12 19.25 8.38 -10.69
CA CYS A 12 17.80 8.19 -10.59
C CYS A 12 17.11 7.63 -11.86
N ARG A 13 17.78 7.63 -13.02
CA ARG A 13 17.28 7.02 -14.27
C ARG A 13 17.67 5.55 -14.41
N GLY A 14 18.53 5.05 -13.52
CA GLY A 14 19.07 3.69 -13.58
C GLY A 14 20.23 3.54 -14.55
N ASP A 15 20.93 4.62 -14.89
CA ASP A 15 22.17 4.55 -15.65
C ASP A 15 23.32 4.23 -14.70
N VAL A 16 24.17 3.27 -15.09
CA VAL A 16 25.38 2.90 -14.35
C VAL A 16 26.52 3.77 -14.86
N LEU A 17 27.16 4.53 -13.99
CA LEU A 17 28.24 5.45 -14.34
C LEU A 17 29.57 5.02 -13.73
N HIS A 18 30.64 5.11 -14.52
CA HIS A 18 32.03 4.97 -14.09
C HIS A 18 32.85 6.10 -14.71
N ASP A 19 33.59 6.85 -13.89
CA ASP A 19 34.37 8.03 -14.32
C ASP A 19 33.56 9.01 -15.20
N SER A 20 32.30 9.24 -14.84
CA SER A 20 31.31 10.08 -15.56
C SER A 20 30.85 9.56 -16.92
N CYS A 21 31.29 8.37 -17.33
CA CYS A 21 30.80 7.67 -18.52
C CYS A 21 29.65 6.73 -18.17
N ILE A 22 28.59 6.73 -18.99
CA ILE A 22 27.51 5.76 -18.87
C ILE A 22 28.00 4.42 -19.43
N ILE A 23 27.74 3.36 -18.68
CA ILE A 23 27.98 1.98 -19.10
C ILE A 23 26.67 1.40 -19.62
N ASP A 24 26.65 1.02 -20.89
CA ASP A 24 25.48 0.52 -21.61
C ASP A 24 25.64 -0.91 -22.15
N ASP A 25 26.81 -1.55 -21.97
CA ASP A 25 27.06 -2.93 -22.38
C ASP A 25 26.12 -3.92 -21.64
N PRO A 26 25.19 -4.60 -22.35
CA PRO A 26 24.17 -5.44 -21.70
C PRO A 26 24.77 -6.64 -20.95
N ILE A 27 25.86 -7.22 -21.47
CA ILE A 27 26.52 -8.38 -20.87
C ILE A 27 27.11 -7.99 -19.50
N PHE A 28 27.84 -6.87 -19.46
CA PHE A 28 28.39 -6.30 -18.25
C PHE A 28 27.28 -5.95 -17.26
N LEU A 29 26.25 -5.20 -17.69
CA LEU A 29 25.15 -4.78 -16.80
C LEU A 29 24.42 -5.97 -16.18
N ASN A 30 24.12 -7.01 -16.96
CA ASN A 30 23.53 -8.23 -16.44
C ASN A 30 24.42 -8.88 -15.37
N HIS A 31 25.73 -8.99 -15.62
CA HIS A 31 26.65 -9.53 -14.62
C HIS A 31 26.75 -8.64 -13.37
N PHE A 32 26.81 -7.32 -13.57
CA PHE A 32 26.92 -6.31 -12.54
C PHE A 32 25.75 -6.40 -11.55
N TYR A 33 24.52 -6.46 -12.06
CA TYR A 33 23.34 -6.56 -11.20
C TYR A 33 23.17 -7.96 -10.60
N LYS A 34 23.42 -9.03 -11.37
CA LYS A 34 23.26 -10.42 -10.91
C LYS A 34 24.17 -10.76 -9.72
N ASN A 35 25.35 -10.15 -9.65
CA ASN A 35 26.34 -10.38 -8.58
C ASN A 35 26.38 -9.24 -7.56
N MET A 36 25.44 -8.30 -7.61
CA MET A 36 25.36 -7.22 -6.65
C MET A 36 24.93 -7.76 -5.27
N GLN A 37 25.61 -7.30 -4.23
CA GLN A 37 25.33 -7.63 -2.83
C GLN A 37 25.59 -6.42 -1.93
N LEU A 38 25.21 -6.52 -0.66
CA LEU A 38 25.60 -5.53 0.35
C LEU A 38 27.12 -5.54 0.52
N ASN A 39 27.72 -4.36 0.63
CA ASN A 39 29.14 -4.23 0.90
C ASN A 39 29.44 -4.69 2.34
N SER A 40 30.14 -5.82 2.46
CA SER A 40 30.57 -6.42 3.73
C SER A 40 32.08 -6.31 3.96
N THR A 41 32.79 -5.53 3.14
CA THR A 41 34.27 -5.44 3.16
C THR A 41 34.81 -4.55 4.28
N ASN A 42 33.95 -3.84 5.01
CA ASN A 42 34.28 -2.76 5.96
C ASN A 42 35.09 -1.59 5.33
N ARG A 43 35.15 -1.50 4.00
CA ARG A 43 35.82 -0.44 3.25
C ARG A 43 34.79 0.32 2.41
N TYR A 44 35.04 1.62 2.21
CA TYR A 44 34.19 2.49 1.39
C TYR A 44 32.70 2.40 1.77
N MET A 45 32.38 2.61 3.05
CA MET A 45 31.02 2.39 3.58
C MET A 45 29.94 3.24 2.90
N ASP A 46 30.31 4.37 2.28
CA ASP A 46 29.42 5.18 1.44
C ASP A 46 28.97 4.46 0.16
N TYR A 47 29.72 3.46 -0.29
CA TYR A 47 29.35 2.52 -1.34
C TYR A 47 28.70 1.30 -0.70
N ARG A 48 27.40 1.42 -0.45
CA ARG A 48 26.59 0.44 0.28
C ARG A 48 26.52 -0.93 -0.40
N TYR A 49 26.80 -0.99 -1.70
CA TYR A 49 26.72 -2.21 -2.50
C TYR A 49 28.05 -2.54 -3.15
N LEU A 50 28.24 -3.82 -3.47
CA LEU A 50 29.42 -4.37 -4.12
C LEU A 50 28.97 -5.40 -5.16
N SER A 51 29.54 -5.36 -6.36
CA SER A 51 29.48 -6.47 -7.32
C SER A 51 30.90 -7.01 -7.54
N ILE A 52 31.02 -8.33 -7.69
CA ILE A 52 32.31 -9.01 -7.90
C ILE A 52 32.36 -9.55 -9.33
N TYR A 53 33.41 -9.22 -10.08
CA TYR A 53 33.66 -9.71 -11.44
C TYR A 53 35.07 -10.30 -11.52
N GLY A 54 35.19 -11.63 -11.37
CA GLY A 54 36.51 -12.28 -11.27
C GLY A 54 37.34 -11.72 -10.10
N ASN A 55 38.43 -11.01 -10.40
CA ASN A 55 39.31 -10.35 -9.41
C ASN A 55 39.04 -8.85 -9.26
N GLU A 56 37.90 -8.37 -9.73
CA GLU A 56 37.52 -6.96 -9.73
C GLU A 56 36.37 -6.74 -8.74
N TYR A 57 36.55 -5.74 -7.87
CA TYR A 57 35.55 -5.29 -6.91
C TYR A 57 34.95 -3.99 -7.42
N LEU A 58 33.66 -4.03 -7.69
CA LEU A 58 32.89 -2.90 -8.21
C LEU A 58 32.08 -2.33 -7.05
N PHE A 59 32.59 -1.28 -6.40
CA PHE A 59 31.90 -0.58 -5.32
C PHE A 59 30.82 0.33 -5.89
N ILE A 60 29.60 0.26 -5.34
CA ILE A 60 28.40 0.84 -5.96
C ILE A 60 27.69 1.77 -4.99
N LYS A 61 27.44 3.00 -5.44
CA LYS A 61 26.69 4.03 -4.71
C LYS A 61 25.51 4.53 -5.55
N PRO A 62 24.29 4.06 -5.29
CA PRO A 62 23.11 4.62 -5.94
C PRO A 62 22.78 6.00 -5.39
N GLU A 63 22.19 6.83 -6.24
CA GLU A 63 21.63 8.14 -5.90
C GLU A 63 20.32 8.00 -5.09
N ASP A 64 19.53 6.97 -5.40
CA ASP A 64 18.26 6.64 -4.74
C ASP A 64 18.24 5.15 -4.34
N THR A 65 17.88 4.27 -5.28
CA THR A 65 17.87 2.81 -5.09
C THR A 65 18.86 2.13 -6.03
N PRO A 66 19.44 0.97 -5.66
CA PRO A 66 20.33 0.23 -6.55
C PRO A 66 19.61 -0.27 -7.80
N ILE A 67 18.30 -0.53 -7.72
CA ILE A 67 17.49 -1.02 -8.83
C ILE A 67 16.59 0.10 -9.34
N VAL A 68 16.51 0.27 -10.66
CA VAL A 68 15.51 1.12 -11.32
C VAL A 68 14.82 0.30 -12.42
N PHE A 69 13.51 0.10 -12.28
CA PHE A 69 12.71 -0.65 -13.24
C PHE A 69 12.34 0.22 -14.43
N LYS A 70 12.69 -0.22 -15.63
CA LYS A 70 12.60 0.57 -16.87
C LYS A 70 11.40 0.20 -17.74
N TYR A 71 10.94 -1.05 -17.69
CA TYR A 71 9.75 -1.50 -18.42
C TYR A 71 9.03 -2.65 -17.72
N LEU A 72 7.73 -2.79 -18.00
CA LEU A 72 6.89 -3.92 -17.58
C LEU A 72 6.47 -4.71 -18.82
N ALA A 73 6.69 -6.03 -18.80
CA ALA A 73 6.13 -6.93 -19.82
C ALA A 73 5.74 -8.26 -19.16
N HIS A 74 4.58 -8.83 -19.53
CA HIS A 74 4.13 -10.13 -19.02
C HIS A 74 4.17 -10.26 -17.47
N HIS A 75 3.77 -9.20 -16.76
CA HIS A 75 3.85 -9.11 -15.29
C HIS A 75 5.27 -9.20 -14.70
N GLN A 76 6.29 -8.88 -15.49
CA GLN A 76 7.68 -8.81 -15.05
C GLN A 76 8.19 -7.37 -15.16
N LEU A 77 8.68 -6.82 -14.04
CA LEU A 77 9.39 -5.55 -13.99
C LEU A 77 10.87 -5.76 -14.30
N PHE A 78 11.35 -5.20 -15.39
CA PHE A 78 12.73 -5.32 -15.85
C PHE A 78 13.56 -4.13 -15.42
N TYR A 79 14.81 -4.40 -15.02
CA TYR A 79 15.80 -3.38 -14.66
C TYR A 79 17.10 -3.51 -15.46
N THR A 80 17.27 -4.63 -16.18
CA THR A 80 18.19 -4.78 -17.32
C THR A 80 17.43 -5.44 -18.48
N GLN A 81 18.12 -5.76 -19.57
CA GLN A 81 17.53 -6.48 -20.71
C GLN A 81 16.98 -7.87 -20.33
N ASP A 82 17.67 -8.58 -19.42
CA ASP A 82 17.36 -9.98 -19.10
C ASP A 82 16.97 -10.20 -17.65
N LEU A 83 17.20 -9.22 -16.76
CA LEU A 83 16.90 -9.34 -15.35
C LEU A 83 15.59 -8.61 -15.01
N SER A 84 14.70 -9.37 -14.41
CA SER A 84 13.39 -8.92 -13.97
C SER A 84 13.01 -9.48 -12.61
N ILE A 85 11.92 -8.95 -12.08
CA ILE A 85 11.17 -9.55 -10.98
C ILE A 85 9.68 -9.56 -11.33
N GLU A 86 8.93 -10.44 -10.67
CA GLU A 86 7.48 -10.43 -10.82
C GLU A 86 6.86 -9.17 -10.19
N PHE A 87 5.90 -8.58 -10.92
CA PHE A 87 5.16 -7.42 -10.49
C PHE A 87 3.97 -7.82 -9.63
N TYR A 88 3.90 -7.26 -8.42
CA TYR A 88 2.78 -7.41 -7.51
C TYR A 88 2.29 -6.03 -7.03
N PRO A 89 1.02 -5.65 -7.27
CA PRO A 89 0.50 -4.36 -6.84
C PRO A 89 0.68 -4.06 -5.34
N LYS A 90 0.56 -5.08 -4.49
CA LYS A 90 0.77 -4.96 -3.03
C LYS A 90 2.19 -4.55 -2.63
N ASP A 91 3.16 -4.72 -3.53
CA ASP A 91 4.58 -4.43 -3.31
C ASP A 91 4.97 -3.03 -3.82
N LEU A 92 4.02 -2.28 -4.41
CA LEU A 92 4.20 -0.88 -4.76
C LEU A 92 4.30 0.00 -3.52
N ARG A 93 5.19 0.99 -3.57
CA ARG A 93 5.35 2.04 -2.55
C ARG A 93 5.53 3.41 -3.20
N PHE A 94 5.38 4.48 -2.44
CA PHE A 94 5.70 5.84 -2.89
C PHE A 94 6.51 6.62 -1.84
N ASN A 95 7.30 7.60 -2.25
CA ASN A 95 7.94 8.56 -1.34
C ASN A 95 7.13 9.86 -1.23
N ASP A 96 7.60 10.82 -0.43
CA ASP A 96 6.91 12.10 -0.21
C ASP A 96 6.75 12.96 -1.47
N ASP A 97 7.60 12.75 -2.49
CA ASP A 97 7.51 13.41 -3.80
C ASP A 97 6.57 12.68 -4.79
N GLY A 98 5.92 11.59 -4.36
CA GLY A 98 5.05 10.77 -5.22
C GLY A 98 5.80 9.85 -6.19
N ILE A 99 7.11 9.67 -6.04
CA ILE A 99 7.90 8.73 -6.84
C ILE A 99 7.51 7.31 -6.44
N LEU A 100 7.23 6.46 -7.43
CA LEU A 100 6.85 5.07 -7.21
C LEU A 100 8.06 4.15 -7.10
N TYR A 101 7.91 3.14 -6.25
CA TYR A 101 8.87 2.08 -6.01
C TYR A 101 8.14 0.73 -6.02
N HIS A 102 8.89 -0.34 -6.26
CA HIS A 102 8.41 -1.71 -6.09
C HIS A 102 9.45 -2.50 -5.30
N LYS A 103 9.01 -3.50 -4.53
CA LYS A 103 9.92 -4.41 -3.83
C LYS A 103 10.99 -4.94 -4.79
N ALA A 104 12.24 -4.95 -4.36
CA ALA A 104 13.38 -5.45 -5.13
C ALA A 104 14.13 -6.55 -4.37
N HIS A 105 14.91 -7.34 -5.09
CA HIS A 105 15.72 -8.42 -4.50
C HIS A 105 16.95 -7.87 -3.73
N ILE A 106 17.37 -6.64 -4.03
CA ILE A 106 18.45 -5.93 -3.34
C ILE A 106 18.02 -4.49 -3.05
N GLY A 107 18.45 -3.95 -1.90
CA GLY A 107 18.10 -2.59 -1.48
C GLY A 107 16.66 -2.42 -0.99
N LEU A 108 15.94 -3.51 -0.72
CA LEU A 108 14.52 -3.59 -0.31
C LEU A 108 13.52 -3.15 -1.39
N TYR A 109 13.77 -2.00 -2.02
CA TYR A 109 12.94 -1.40 -3.06
C TYR A 109 13.78 -0.95 -4.26
N GLY A 110 13.16 -0.98 -5.43
CA GLY A 110 13.67 -0.40 -6.67
C GLY A 110 12.72 0.67 -7.18
N ARG A 111 13.26 1.78 -7.63
CA ARG A 111 12.51 2.90 -8.21
C ARG A 111 11.84 2.49 -9.51
N ILE A 112 10.61 2.94 -9.74
CA ILE A 112 9.92 2.82 -11.03
C ILE A 112 10.32 4.02 -11.88
N HIS A 113 10.86 3.76 -13.08
CA HIS A 113 11.26 4.84 -13.99
C HIS A 113 10.03 5.66 -14.43
N PRO A 114 10.11 7.00 -14.56
CA PRO A 114 8.95 7.84 -14.88
C PRO A 114 8.19 7.45 -16.16
N GLN A 115 8.89 6.99 -17.20
CA GLN A 115 8.25 6.52 -18.44
C GLN A 115 7.38 5.28 -18.23
N LEU A 116 7.76 4.44 -17.26
CA LEU A 116 7.00 3.26 -16.89
C LEU A 116 5.78 3.63 -16.03
N ILE A 117 5.84 4.71 -15.24
CA ILE A 117 4.69 5.22 -14.48
C ILE A 117 3.50 5.52 -15.40
N MET A 118 3.76 6.06 -16.60
CA MET A 118 2.70 6.35 -17.58
C MET A 118 1.95 5.09 -18.06
N GLN A 119 2.55 3.91 -17.96
CA GLN A 119 1.87 2.65 -18.31
C GLN A 119 0.95 2.16 -17.17
N PHE A 120 1.12 2.70 -15.96
CA PHE A 120 0.36 2.34 -14.77
C PHE A 120 -0.63 3.41 -14.33
N SER A 121 -0.48 4.65 -14.82
CA SER A 121 -1.22 5.81 -14.32
C SER A 121 -2.72 5.63 -14.38
N ASP A 122 -3.23 4.96 -15.42
CA ASP A 122 -4.66 4.73 -15.60
C ASP A 122 -5.26 3.81 -14.52
N ASN A 123 -4.42 2.97 -13.90
CA ASN A 123 -4.80 2.06 -12.84
C ASN A 123 -4.54 2.62 -11.44
N ILE A 124 -3.90 3.79 -11.31
CA ILE A 124 -3.57 4.40 -10.02
C ILE A 124 -4.51 5.58 -9.78
N ILE A 125 -5.32 5.48 -8.73
CA ILE A 125 -6.26 6.52 -8.34
C ILE A 125 -6.02 6.97 -6.89
N PRO A 126 -6.42 8.19 -6.51
CA PRO A 126 -6.33 8.64 -5.12
C PRO A 126 -7.13 7.75 -4.16
N TRP A 127 -6.61 7.58 -2.94
CA TRP A 127 -7.26 6.93 -1.81
C TRP A 127 -6.94 7.73 -0.54
N GLY A 128 -7.72 8.80 -0.31
CA GLY A 128 -7.42 9.76 0.74
C GLY A 128 -6.07 10.45 0.52
N PRO A 129 -5.17 10.49 1.52
CA PRO A 129 -3.81 11.03 1.36
C PRO A 129 -2.85 10.04 0.68
N TYR A 130 -3.32 8.86 0.29
CA TYR A 130 -2.54 7.82 -0.39
C TYR A 130 -3.05 7.58 -1.81
N TYR A 131 -2.55 6.52 -2.44
CA TYR A 131 -2.99 6.03 -3.74
C TYR A 131 -3.43 4.58 -3.64
N GLN A 132 -4.18 4.11 -4.63
CA GLN A 132 -4.50 2.69 -4.78
C GLN A 132 -4.35 2.27 -6.25
N TYR A 133 -3.90 1.03 -6.44
CA TYR A 133 -3.73 0.39 -7.73
C TYR A 133 -4.89 -0.58 -8.00
N TYR A 134 -5.59 -0.40 -9.12
CA TYR A 134 -6.57 -1.34 -9.62
C TYR A 134 -5.89 -2.50 -10.37
N SER A 135 -6.14 -3.74 -9.93
CA SER A 135 -5.62 -4.93 -10.60
C SER A 135 -6.70 -5.58 -11.48
N ASP A 136 -6.49 -5.60 -12.79
CA ASP A 136 -7.37 -6.30 -13.74
C ASP A 136 -7.47 -7.81 -13.45
N LYS A 137 -6.40 -8.41 -12.90
CA LYS A 137 -6.38 -9.84 -12.58
C LYS A 137 -7.31 -10.20 -11.43
N THR A 138 -7.28 -9.42 -10.35
CA THR A 138 -8.09 -9.69 -9.15
C THR A 138 -9.39 -8.88 -9.12
N HIS A 139 -9.56 -7.95 -10.05
CA HIS A 139 -10.63 -6.94 -10.07
C HIS A 139 -10.74 -6.20 -8.73
N ALA A 140 -9.60 -5.93 -8.09
CA ALA A 140 -9.55 -5.36 -6.74
C ALA A 140 -8.51 -4.24 -6.65
N TYR A 141 -8.80 -3.27 -5.78
CA TYR A 141 -7.87 -2.20 -5.43
C TYR A 141 -6.86 -2.66 -4.39
N ASN A 142 -5.62 -2.22 -4.55
CA ASN A 142 -4.53 -2.40 -3.60
C ASN A 142 -4.00 -1.04 -3.21
N VAL A 143 -4.15 -0.65 -1.94
CA VAL A 143 -3.59 0.60 -1.44
C VAL A 143 -2.07 0.57 -1.59
N ILE A 144 -1.52 1.59 -2.24
CA ILE A 144 -0.10 1.86 -2.36
C ILE A 144 0.31 2.65 -1.11
N LEU A 145 1.26 2.12 -0.35
CA LEU A 145 1.68 2.69 0.92
C LEU A 145 2.94 3.55 0.75
N PRO A 146 3.19 4.53 1.64
CA PRO A 146 4.47 5.23 1.64
C PRO A 146 5.62 4.25 1.93
N LEU A 147 6.84 4.59 1.50
CA LEU A 147 8.06 3.83 1.82
C LEU A 147 8.23 3.63 3.33
N HIS A 148 7.83 4.64 4.10
CA HIS A 148 7.83 4.62 5.55
C HIS A 148 6.41 4.83 6.06
N LEU A 149 5.82 3.75 6.59
CA LEU A 149 4.61 3.82 7.37
C LEU A 149 5.00 3.75 8.86
N PRO A 150 4.49 4.62 9.73
CA PRO A 150 4.79 4.53 11.16
C PRO A 150 4.43 3.15 11.72
N ASP A 151 5.29 2.58 12.57
CA ASP A 151 5.12 1.20 13.10
C ASP A 151 3.80 1.00 13.88
N HIS A 152 3.19 2.09 14.36
CA HIS A 152 1.91 2.07 15.05
C HIS A 152 0.70 2.10 14.11
N ASN A 153 0.91 2.17 12.80
CA ASN A 153 -0.14 2.07 11.79
C ASN A 153 -0.11 0.68 11.14
N VAL A 154 -1.23 -0.03 11.21
CA VAL A 154 -1.39 -1.36 10.63
C VAL A 154 -2.37 -1.30 9.46
N ILE A 155 -1.93 -1.76 8.30
CA ILE A 155 -2.79 -1.83 7.13
C ILE A 155 -3.54 -3.15 7.11
N MET A 156 -4.86 -3.06 6.97
CA MET A 156 -5.77 -4.19 6.93
C MET A 156 -6.33 -4.33 5.52
N HIS A 157 -5.63 -5.11 4.70
CA HIS A 157 -6.12 -5.46 3.38
C HIS A 157 -7.27 -6.49 3.46
N PRO A 158 -8.19 -6.45 2.49
CA PRO A 158 -9.10 -7.54 2.24
C PRO A 158 -8.39 -8.90 2.12
N LYS A 159 -8.99 -9.94 2.69
CA LYS A 159 -8.45 -11.31 2.63
C LYS A 159 -9.23 -12.17 1.63
N LEU A 160 -8.54 -13.10 0.97
CA LEU A 160 -9.09 -14.03 -0.03
C LEU A 160 -10.13 -15.00 0.58
N ASP A 161 -9.87 -15.48 1.79
CA ASP A 161 -10.74 -16.40 2.53
C ASP A 161 -11.90 -15.71 3.25
N ASN A 162 -11.97 -14.38 3.20
CA ASN A 162 -13.02 -13.59 3.81
C ASN A 162 -14.14 -13.28 2.79
N ASN A 163 -15.37 -13.69 3.11
CA ASN A 163 -16.58 -13.45 2.31
C ASN A 163 -17.43 -12.26 2.82
N CYS A 164 -16.93 -11.51 3.79
CA CYS A 164 -17.55 -10.28 4.26
C CYS A 164 -17.85 -9.31 3.10
N PHE A 165 -19.05 -8.74 3.08
CA PHE A 165 -19.45 -7.81 2.02
C PHE A 165 -18.63 -6.51 2.04
N GLY A 166 -18.27 -5.96 3.19
CA GLY A 166 -17.48 -4.74 3.26
C GLY A 166 -16.00 -4.95 2.92
N CYS A 167 -15.33 -5.92 3.55
CA CYS A 167 -13.87 -6.04 3.50
C CYS A 167 -13.34 -7.38 2.95
N GLY A 168 -14.18 -8.27 2.43
CA GLY A 168 -13.75 -9.57 1.91
C GLY A 168 -13.45 -9.57 0.41
N ILE A 169 -12.37 -10.22 -0.03
CA ILE A 169 -12.12 -10.44 -1.48
C ILE A 169 -12.99 -11.59 -2.01
N GLY A 170 -13.30 -12.58 -1.17
CA GLY A 170 -14.10 -13.75 -1.58
C GLY A 170 -15.52 -13.39 -2.01
N ASN A 171 -16.02 -12.22 -1.59
CA ASN A 171 -17.27 -11.68 -2.07
C ASN A 171 -17.07 -10.88 -3.36
N SER A 172 -17.40 -11.48 -4.50
CA SER A 172 -17.27 -10.84 -5.81
C SER A 172 -18.06 -9.53 -5.92
N GLN A 173 -19.15 -9.40 -5.15
CA GLN A 173 -20.02 -8.23 -5.10
C GLN A 173 -19.70 -7.27 -3.94
N GLY A 174 -18.75 -7.61 -3.07
CA GLY A 174 -18.39 -6.78 -1.92
C GLY A 174 -17.62 -5.50 -2.28
N LEU A 175 -17.48 -4.61 -1.30
CA LEU A 175 -16.79 -3.31 -1.42
C LEU A 175 -15.26 -3.45 -1.37
N ARG A 176 -14.75 -4.56 -0.80
CA ARG A 176 -13.31 -4.87 -0.71
C ARG A 176 -12.48 -3.75 -0.09
N LEU A 177 -13.00 -3.16 1.00
CA LEU A 177 -12.38 -2.04 1.69
C LEU A 177 -11.05 -2.42 2.36
N THR A 178 -10.04 -1.57 2.15
CA THR A 178 -8.81 -1.56 2.94
C THR A 178 -8.94 -0.55 4.08
N PHE A 179 -8.29 -0.79 5.21
CA PHE A 179 -8.31 0.10 6.37
C PHE A 179 -6.89 0.36 6.88
N ILE A 180 -6.70 1.53 7.51
CA ILE A 180 -5.55 1.81 8.36
C ILE A 180 -6.04 1.75 9.80
N PHE A 181 -5.36 0.99 10.64
CA PHE A 181 -5.59 0.94 12.08
C PHE A 181 -4.45 1.65 12.81
N HIS A 182 -4.78 2.61 13.65
CA HIS A 182 -3.85 3.38 14.47
C HIS A 182 -3.85 2.82 15.90
N SER A 183 -2.83 2.05 16.24
CA SER A 183 -2.78 1.33 17.52
C SER A 183 -2.66 2.26 18.72
N LEU A 184 -2.02 3.42 18.58
CA LEU A 184 -1.91 4.42 19.66
C LEU A 184 -3.23 5.13 19.95
N LEU A 185 -4.11 5.26 18.95
CA LEU A 185 -5.37 5.99 19.04
C LEU A 185 -6.57 5.07 19.21
N ASN A 186 -6.39 3.75 19.10
CA ASN A 186 -7.47 2.76 19.02
C ASN A 186 -8.55 3.18 18.01
N SER A 187 -8.09 3.61 16.84
CA SER A 187 -8.95 4.09 15.77
C SER A 187 -8.60 3.42 14.46
N ALA A 188 -9.55 3.41 13.53
CA ALA A 188 -9.35 2.91 12.19
C ALA A 188 -9.98 3.87 11.20
N GLU A 189 -9.43 3.92 9.99
CA GLU A 189 -9.94 4.75 8.92
C GLU A 189 -9.85 4.09 7.55
N SER A 190 -10.68 4.58 6.64
CA SER A 190 -10.71 4.18 5.24
C SER A 190 -11.23 5.32 4.37
N TRP A 191 -10.91 5.27 3.08
CA TRP A 191 -11.47 6.16 2.07
C TRP A 191 -12.22 5.35 1.03
N TYR A 192 -13.30 5.92 0.51
CA TYR A 192 -14.12 5.25 -0.50
C TYR A 192 -14.73 6.26 -1.46
N ILE A 193 -14.98 5.84 -2.70
CA ILE A 193 -15.76 6.61 -3.67
C ILE A 193 -17.00 5.77 -3.98
N PRO A 194 -18.18 6.17 -3.50
CA PRO A 194 -19.42 5.43 -3.73
C PRO A 194 -19.80 5.42 -5.21
N THR A 195 -20.40 4.33 -5.68
CA THR A 195 -20.78 4.14 -7.08
C THR A 195 -22.30 3.97 -7.21
N GLU A 196 -22.76 3.80 -8.46
CA GLU A 196 -24.17 3.51 -8.76
C GLU A 196 -24.70 2.23 -8.07
N ARG A 197 -23.81 1.28 -7.75
CA ARG A 197 -24.18 0.02 -7.08
C ARG A 197 -24.72 0.25 -5.67
N GLU A 198 -24.35 1.36 -5.05
CA GLU A 198 -24.76 1.74 -3.70
C GLU A 198 -25.87 2.80 -3.67
N MET A 199 -26.46 3.14 -4.82
CA MET A 199 -27.50 4.16 -4.93
C MET A 199 -28.75 3.81 -4.11
N GLY A 200 -29.27 4.80 -3.39
CA GLY A 200 -30.63 4.80 -2.87
C GLY A 200 -31.58 5.56 -3.81
N ALA A 201 -31.47 6.88 -3.82
CA ALA A 201 -32.22 7.78 -4.69
C ALA A 201 -31.48 9.12 -4.86
N LEU A 202 -31.81 9.88 -5.91
CA LEU A 202 -31.34 11.27 -6.11
C LEU A 202 -29.80 11.45 -6.11
N GLY A 203 -29.05 10.44 -6.56
CA GLY A 203 -27.57 10.50 -6.54
C GLY A 203 -26.96 10.35 -5.13
N ILE A 204 -27.74 9.86 -4.16
CA ILE A 204 -27.34 9.66 -2.76
C ILE A 204 -27.16 8.17 -2.49
N MET A 205 -26.10 7.81 -1.76
CA MET A 205 -25.87 6.46 -1.27
C MET A 205 -27.03 6.01 -0.38
N HIS A 206 -27.52 4.79 -0.59
CA HIS A 206 -28.56 4.20 0.25
C HIS A 206 -28.08 4.10 1.70
N GLY A 207 -28.94 4.47 2.65
CA GLY A 207 -28.60 4.51 4.08
C GLY A 207 -28.11 3.16 4.64
N GLY A 208 -28.48 2.04 4.02
CA GLY A 208 -27.94 0.72 4.34
C GLY A 208 -26.43 0.59 4.07
N PHE A 209 -25.92 1.13 2.96
CA PHE A 209 -24.47 1.11 2.68
C PHE A 209 -23.72 2.08 3.58
N VAL A 210 -24.31 3.24 3.88
CA VAL A 210 -23.75 4.18 4.87
C VAL A 210 -23.60 3.49 6.23
N SER A 211 -24.64 2.80 6.71
CA SER A 211 -24.60 2.02 7.95
C SER A 211 -23.58 0.90 7.91
N LEU A 212 -23.46 0.19 6.78
CA LEU A 212 -22.44 -0.85 6.57
C LEU A 212 -21.03 -0.28 6.71
N LEU A 213 -20.72 0.86 6.08
CA LEU A 213 -19.40 1.49 6.15
C LEU A 213 -19.03 1.88 7.59
N LEU A 214 -19.98 2.44 8.32
CA LEU A 214 -19.82 2.80 9.73
C LEU A 214 -19.58 1.55 10.60
N ASP A 215 -20.33 0.47 10.40
CA ASP A 215 -20.14 -0.79 11.12
C ASP A 215 -18.78 -1.43 10.82
N GLU A 216 -18.39 -1.49 9.54
CA GLU A 216 -17.12 -2.07 9.10
C GLU A 216 -15.92 -1.37 9.76
N VAL A 217 -15.86 -0.03 9.74
CA VAL A 217 -14.71 0.68 10.33
C VAL A 217 -14.60 0.44 11.85
N MET A 218 -15.73 0.38 12.57
CA MET A 218 -15.73 0.05 14.01
C MET A 218 -15.29 -1.39 14.25
N GLY A 219 -15.76 -2.34 13.43
CA GLY A 219 -15.28 -3.73 13.47
C GLY A 219 -13.77 -3.84 13.20
N LYS A 220 -13.19 -2.94 12.40
CA LYS A 220 -11.75 -2.91 12.10
C LYS A 220 -10.92 -2.38 13.25
N VAL A 221 -11.43 -1.43 14.02
CA VAL A 221 -10.81 -1.04 15.31
C VAL A 221 -10.62 -2.28 16.19
N LEU A 222 -11.68 -3.06 16.41
CA LEU A 222 -11.63 -4.25 17.25
C LEU A 222 -10.74 -5.35 16.65
N SER A 223 -10.78 -5.53 15.33
CA SER A 223 -9.91 -6.47 14.63
C SER A 223 -8.43 -6.13 14.81
N GLY A 224 -8.07 -4.84 14.78
CA GLY A 224 -6.70 -4.36 15.03
C GLY A 224 -6.21 -4.60 16.45
N LEU A 225 -7.15 -4.59 17.40
CA LEU A 225 -6.90 -4.97 18.79
C LEU A 225 -6.91 -6.49 19.03
N GLY A 226 -7.09 -7.30 17.98
CA GLY A 226 -7.20 -8.76 18.10
C GLY A 226 -8.49 -9.23 18.80
N ILE A 227 -9.51 -8.37 18.86
CA ILE A 227 -10.78 -8.63 19.55
C ILE A 227 -11.82 -9.12 18.55
N LYS A 228 -12.38 -10.30 18.82
CA LYS A 228 -13.54 -10.85 18.09
C LYS A 228 -14.82 -10.50 18.83
N ALA A 229 -15.50 -9.47 18.37
CA ALA A 229 -16.78 -9.04 18.92
C ALA A 229 -17.72 -8.69 17.76
N PRO A 230 -18.84 -9.41 17.58
CA PRO A 230 -19.89 -8.99 16.66
C PRO A 230 -20.69 -7.80 17.18
N THR A 231 -21.30 -7.07 16.26
CA THR A 231 -22.21 -5.95 16.53
C THR A 231 -23.46 -6.47 17.25
N ALA A 232 -23.80 -5.86 18.38
CA ALA A 232 -25.04 -6.13 19.12
C ALA A 232 -26.07 -5.01 18.94
N GLN A 233 -25.61 -3.77 18.80
CA GLN A 233 -26.46 -2.62 18.51
C GLN A 233 -25.69 -1.62 17.65
N LEU A 234 -26.38 -1.01 16.69
CA LEU A 234 -25.87 0.05 15.84
C LEU A 234 -26.93 1.16 15.77
N GLN A 235 -26.59 2.37 16.22
CA GLN A 235 -27.43 3.55 16.09
C GLN A 235 -26.76 4.54 15.13
N VAL A 236 -27.41 4.82 14.01
CA VAL A 236 -26.90 5.72 12.96
C VAL A 236 -27.72 6.99 12.90
N ARG A 237 -27.04 8.14 12.78
CA ARG A 237 -27.64 9.45 12.52
C ARG A 237 -27.16 9.95 11.16
N PHE A 238 -28.09 10.09 10.23
CA PHE A 238 -27.85 10.69 8.91
C PHE A 238 -28.03 12.21 9.02
N LYS A 239 -26.94 12.96 8.93
CA LYS A 239 -26.92 14.43 9.09
C LYS A 239 -27.08 15.16 7.76
N LYS A 240 -26.38 14.68 6.73
CA LYS A 240 -26.40 15.22 5.37
C LYS A 240 -26.39 14.06 4.36
N PRO A 241 -26.84 14.28 3.11
CA PRO A 241 -26.69 13.29 2.06
C PRO A 241 -25.23 12.87 1.84
N THR A 242 -24.99 11.57 1.73
CA THR A 242 -23.71 11.04 1.23
C THR A 242 -23.84 10.86 -0.29
N PHE A 243 -23.28 11.78 -1.07
CA PHE A 243 -23.39 11.75 -2.53
C PHE A 243 -22.52 10.67 -3.17
N LEU A 244 -23.00 10.12 -4.28
CA LEU A 244 -22.23 9.20 -5.13
C LEU A 244 -21.12 9.93 -5.88
N HIS A 245 -20.08 9.18 -6.29
CA HIS A 245 -18.92 9.65 -7.06
C HIS A 245 -18.09 10.74 -6.38
N LYS A 246 -18.36 11.01 -5.10
CA LYS A 246 -17.60 11.91 -4.26
C LYS A 246 -16.78 11.11 -3.25
N PRO A 247 -15.49 11.40 -3.07
CA PRO A 247 -14.69 10.71 -2.07
C PRO A 247 -15.23 11.00 -0.67
N ILE A 248 -15.26 9.96 0.16
CA ILE A 248 -15.63 10.03 1.56
C ILE A 248 -14.52 9.46 2.43
N HIS A 249 -14.37 10.02 3.62
CA HIS A 249 -13.49 9.55 4.68
C HIS A 249 -14.31 8.92 5.79
N ILE A 250 -13.97 7.70 6.17
CA ILE A 250 -14.71 6.88 7.13
C ILE A 250 -13.78 6.65 8.32
N VAL A 251 -14.21 7.03 9.52
CA VAL A 251 -13.39 6.95 10.74
C VAL A 251 -14.16 6.23 11.83
N GLY A 252 -13.51 5.30 12.52
CA GLY A 252 -14.02 4.60 13.70
C GLY A 252 -13.06 4.73 14.88
N GLU A 253 -13.59 4.77 16.09
CA GLU A 253 -12.83 4.96 17.33
C GLU A 253 -13.46 4.14 18.46
N LEU A 254 -12.61 3.47 19.26
CA LEU A 254 -13.02 2.82 20.49
C LEU A 254 -13.24 3.87 21.60
N LEU A 255 -14.43 3.90 22.18
CA LEU A 255 -14.80 4.84 23.24
C LEU A 255 -14.63 4.28 24.64
N ASP A 256 -15.16 3.07 24.87
CA ASP A 256 -15.22 2.48 26.20
C ASP A 256 -15.17 0.95 26.15
N ILE A 257 -14.61 0.36 27.22
CA ILE A 257 -14.59 -1.08 27.45
C ILE A 257 -15.16 -1.36 28.84
N SER A 258 -16.32 -2.03 28.87
CA SER A 258 -16.94 -2.52 30.09
C SER A 258 -17.10 -4.04 30.05
N GLY A 259 -16.07 -4.76 30.50
CA GLY A 259 -16.03 -6.21 30.52
C GLY A 259 -16.00 -6.81 29.11
N ARG A 260 -17.13 -7.34 28.62
CA ARG A 260 -17.27 -7.85 27.24
C ARG A 260 -17.94 -6.86 26.30
N LYS A 261 -18.37 -5.71 26.80
CA LYS A 261 -19.04 -4.65 26.04
C LYS A 261 -17.99 -3.67 25.55
N TYR A 262 -17.97 -3.46 24.24
CA TYR A 262 -17.11 -2.49 23.58
C TYR A 262 -18.01 -1.45 22.92
N THR A 263 -17.90 -0.21 23.38
CA THR A 263 -18.64 0.91 22.79
C THR A 263 -17.72 1.63 21.82
N LEU A 264 -18.17 1.79 20.58
CA LEU A 264 -17.43 2.47 19.52
C LEU A 264 -18.29 3.56 18.90
N LYS A 265 -17.63 4.57 18.34
CA LYS A 265 -18.27 5.54 17.45
C LYS A 265 -17.60 5.51 16.09
N SER A 266 -18.34 5.94 15.08
CA SER A 266 -17.80 6.20 13.74
C SER A 266 -18.47 7.39 13.09
N LYS A 267 -17.83 7.92 12.06
CA LYS A 267 -18.36 9.01 11.22
C LYS A 267 -17.92 8.85 9.78
N ILE A 268 -18.73 9.40 8.89
CA ILE A 268 -18.39 9.63 7.48
C ILE A 268 -18.30 11.13 7.26
N VAL A 269 -17.19 11.56 6.67
CA VAL A 269 -16.89 12.93 6.32
C VAL A 269 -16.79 13.01 4.80
N ASP A 270 -17.43 14.00 4.19
CA ASP A 270 -17.30 14.26 2.75
C ASP A 270 -16.05 15.08 2.43
N GLN A 271 -15.85 15.34 1.15
CA GLN A 271 -14.74 16.13 0.60
C GLN A 271 -14.70 17.59 1.09
N ASP A 272 -15.81 18.14 1.57
CA ASP A 272 -15.92 19.52 2.05
C ASP A 272 -15.67 19.60 3.57
N GLY A 273 -15.39 18.45 4.21
CA GLY A 273 -15.13 18.33 5.65
C GLY A 273 -16.40 18.19 6.49
N ASP A 274 -17.56 18.03 5.85
CA ASP A 274 -18.84 17.91 6.52
C ASP A 274 -19.13 16.47 6.97
N ILE A 275 -19.65 16.30 8.18
CA ILE A 275 -20.10 14.99 8.66
C ILE A 275 -21.45 14.67 8.02
N THR A 276 -21.50 13.68 7.13
CA THR A 276 -22.73 13.24 6.47
C THR A 276 -23.49 12.24 7.32
N ALA A 277 -22.79 11.37 8.05
CA ALA A 277 -23.37 10.42 8.97
C ALA A 277 -22.44 10.13 10.15
N GLU A 278 -23.02 9.78 11.29
CA GLU A 278 -22.28 9.28 12.45
C GLU A 278 -23.03 8.12 13.09
N ALA A 279 -22.31 7.27 13.80
CA ALA A 279 -22.89 6.15 14.52
C ALA A 279 -22.23 5.93 15.87
N GLU A 280 -23.00 5.36 16.79
CA GLU A 280 -22.52 4.73 18.01
C GLU A 280 -23.00 3.27 18.00
N ALA A 281 -22.12 2.36 18.39
CA ALA A 281 -22.41 0.94 18.38
C ALA A 281 -21.85 0.22 19.60
N LEU A 282 -22.56 -0.83 19.99
CA LEU A 282 -22.16 -1.77 21.01
C LEU A 282 -21.75 -3.08 20.35
N PHE A 283 -20.53 -3.52 20.61
CA PHE A 283 -19.99 -4.81 20.20
C PHE A 283 -19.78 -5.69 21.43
N ILE A 284 -20.04 -7.00 21.29
CA ILE A 284 -19.95 -7.95 22.42
C ILE A 284 -18.90 -9.01 22.14
N LYS A 285 -17.81 -9.02 22.91
CA LYS A 285 -16.75 -10.04 22.76
C LYS A 285 -17.31 -11.44 22.99
N ILE A 286 -17.03 -12.32 22.02
CA ILE A 286 -17.39 -13.74 22.07
C ILE A 286 -16.64 -14.37 23.25
N ARG A 287 -17.33 -15.22 24.02
CA ARG A 287 -16.66 -16.02 25.06
C ARG A 287 -15.83 -17.11 24.38
N ASP A 288 -14.61 -17.34 24.86
CA ASP A 288 -13.86 -18.51 24.45
C ASP A 288 -14.70 -19.76 24.74
N LYS A 289 -14.84 -20.63 23.75
CA LYS A 289 -15.43 -21.94 23.98
C LYS A 289 -14.45 -22.70 24.87
N ILE A 290 -14.87 -23.00 26.10
CA ILE A 290 -14.19 -23.95 26.99
C ILE A 290 -14.22 -25.33 26.31
#